data_AF-A0A382GZS9-F1
#
_entry.id   AF-A0A382GZS9-F1
#
_cell.length_a   1.000
_cell.length_b   1.000
_cell.length_c   1.000
_cell.angle_alpha   90.00
_cell.angle_beta   90.00
_cell.angle_gamma   90.00
#
_symmetry.space_group_name_H-M   'P 1'
#
loop_
_entity.id
_entity.type
_entity.pdbx_description
1 polymer ?
#
loop_
_entity_poly.entity_id
_entity_poly.type
_entity_poly.pdbx_seq_one_letter_code
_entity_poly.pdbx_strand_id
1 'polypeptide(L)'
;LKENRLLIAIIIIIIFNLIWLYRSVRLGVIIIFVLVTSHFMTMSVMTLIDVGMNLNTLPLAALGLGRGVDYSIYMADRIRDEMRRGLDYSGAASRAFNTSGVAIIVTAMTMILPLLPWYFLSPIRFQAEMGLLLAIILAFNMLGAITIVPAAIKILKPRGFNFHGEVSAT
;
A
#
# COMPACT_ATOMS: atom_id res chain seq x y z
N LEU A 1 -10.91 -21.26 23.30
CA LEU A 1 -10.37 -22.41 22.51
C LEU A 1 -10.74 -22.36 21.02
N LYS A 2 -12.03 -22.20 20.63
CA LYS A 2 -12.42 -22.04 19.21
C LYS A 2 -11.83 -20.79 18.55
N GLU A 3 -11.81 -19.65 19.26
CA GLU A 3 -11.25 -18.39 18.76
C GLU A 3 -9.74 -18.50 18.46
N ASN A 4 -8.96 -19.10 19.35
CA ASN A 4 -7.53 -19.31 19.13
C ASN A 4 -7.25 -20.24 17.94
N ARG A 5 -8.09 -21.26 17.70
CA ARG A 5 -7.96 -22.15 16.52
C ARG A 5 -8.28 -21.41 15.23
N LEU A 6 -9.26 -20.52 15.24
CA LEU A 6 -9.62 -19.67 14.09
C LEU A 6 -8.51 -18.66 13.78
N LEU A 7 -7.95 -18.00 14.81
CA LEU A 7 -6.82 -17.09 14.66
C LEU A 7 -5.59 -17.79 14.08
N ILE A 8 -5.23 -18.97 14.60
CA ILE A 8 -4.10 -19.77 14.10
C ILE A 8 -4.33 -20.18 12.64
N ALA A 9 -5.53 -20.64 12.29
CA ALA A 9 -5.85 -21.01 10.91
C ALA A 9 -5.75 -19.82 9.94
N ILE A 10 -6.25 -18.64 10.34
CA ILE A 10 -6.16 -17.40 9.55
C ILE A 10 -4.70 -16.99 9.35
N ILE A 11 -3.87 -17.03 10.40
CA ILE A 11 -2.44 -16.69 10.31
C ILE A 11 -1.72 -17.64 9.35
N ILE A 12 -1.98 -18.94 9.42
CA ILE A 12 -1.38 -19.94 8.52
C ILE A 12 -1.80 -19.67 7.06
N ILE A 13 -3.07 -19.37 6.81
CA ILE A 13 -3.59 -19.06 5.48
C ILE A 13 -2.94 -17.78 4.92
N ILE A 14 -2.77 -16.74 5.74
CA ILE A 14 -2.13 -15.48 5.34
C ILE A 14 -0.66 -15.73 4.98
N ILE A 15 0.09 -16.43 5.83
CA ILE A 15 1.50 -16.76 5.59
C ILE A 15 1.65 -17.60 4.31
N PHE A 16 0.79 -18.61 4.14
CA PHE A 16 0.77 -19.43 2.94
C PHE A 16 0.50 -18.59 1.68
N ASN A 17 -0.49 -17.68 1.73
CA ASN A 17 -0.80 -16.77 0.61
C ASN A 17 0.36 -15.81 0.31
N LEU A 18 1.04 -15.26 1.32
CA LEU A 18 2.19 -14.38 1.10
C LEU A 18 3.35 -15.12 0.41
N ILE A 19 3.67 -16.33 0.88
CA ILE A 19 4.73 -17.17 0.30
C ILE A 19 4.38 -17.55 -1.14
N TRP A 20 3.12 -17.91 -1.38
CA TRP A 20 2.61 -18.35 -2.68
C TRP A 20 2.51 -17.19 -3.69
N LEU A 21 1.97 -16.04 -3.27
CA LEU A 21 1.65 -14.92 -4.14
C LEU A 21 2.91 -14.20 -4.63
N TYR A 22 3.88 -13.96 -3.73
CA TYR A 22 4.99 -13.09 -4.07
C TYR A 22 6.11 -13.80 -4.81
N ARG A 23 6.55 -14.99 -4.35
CA ARG A 23 7.64 -15.82 -4.95
C ARG A 23 8.84 -15.03 -5.55
N SER A 24 9.04 -13.80 -5.10
CA SER A 24 9.86 -12.76 -5.74
C SER A 24 10.24 -11.73 -4.69
N VAL A 25 11.47 -11.87 -4.19
CA VAL A 25 12.05 -11.00 -3.16
C VAL A 25 12.02 -9.53 -3.59
N ARG A 26 12.16 -9.25 -4.90
CA ARG A 26 12.19 -7.89 -5.45
C ARG A 26 10.90 -7.11 -5.22
N LEU A 27 9.73 -7.75 -5.36
CA LEU A 27 8.44 -7.09 -5.08
C LEU A 27 8.31 -6.78 -3.58
N GLY A 28 8.72 -7.71 -2.72
CA GLY A 28 8.75 -7.49 -1.28
C GLY A 28 9.58 -6.27 -0.91
N VAL A 29 10.79 -6.13 -1.50
CA VAL A 29 11.65 -4.96 -1.26
C VAL A 29 10.98 -3.66 -1.73
N ILE A 30 10.34 -3.64 -2.90
CA ILE A 30 9.64 -2.45 -3.40
C ILE A 30 8.52 -2.03 -2.43
N ILE A 31 7.70 -2.97 -2.00
CA ILE A 31 6.57 -2.70 -1.08
C ILE A 31 7.10 -2.19 0.26
N ILE A 32 8.09 -2.86 0.84
CA ILE A 32 8.72 -2.43 2.10
C ILE A 32 9.31 -1.02 1.95
N PHE A 33 9.98 -0.73 0.84
CA PHE A 33 10.54 0.59 0.57
C PHE A 33 9.47 1.68 0.54
N VAL A 34 8.32 1.42 -0.10
CA VAL A 34 7.17 2.34 -0.09
C VAL A 34 6.67 2.57 1.33
N LEU A 35 6.46 1.50 2.10
CA LEU A 35 5.97 1.60 3.47
C LEU A 35 6.90 2.41 4.37
N VAL A 36 8.20 2.11 4.32
CA VAL A 36 9.22 2.77 5.13
C VAL A 36 9.27 4.26 4.77
N THR A 37 9.27 4.59 3.48
CA THR A 37 9.27 5.98 3.01
C THR A 37 8.02 6.73 3.47
N SER A 38 6.83 6.15 3.31
CA SER A 38 5.58 6.73 3.78
C SER A 38 5.60 6.95 5.29
N HIS A 39 6.10 5.99 6.06
CA HIS A 39 6.21 6.10 7.51
C HIS A 39 7.13 7.26 7.93
N PHE A 40 8.31 7.35 7.32
CA PHE A 40 9.23 8.46 7.59
C PHE A 40 8.63 9.82 7.22
N MET A 41 7.90 9.90 6.10
CA MET A 41 7.18 11.13 5.71
C MET A 41 6.08 11.48 6.71
N THR A 42 5.28 10.51 7.16
CA THR A 42 4.29 10.72 8.22
C THR A 42 4.96 11.23 9.49
N MET A 43 6.02 10.57 9.96
CA MET A 43 6.75 10.98 11.16
C MET A 43 7.28 12.41 11.04
N SER A 44 7.81 12.76 9.86
CA SER A 44 8.31 14.10 9.57
C SER A 44 7.20 15.13 9.67
N VAL A 45 6.05 14.88 9.03
CA VAL A 45 4.89 15.79 9.09
C VAL A 45 4.37 15.93 10.51
N MET A 46 4.19 14.82 11.24
CA MET A 46 3.70 14.82 12.62
C MET A 46 4.61 15.59 13.57
N THR A 47 5.93 15.51 13.35
CA THR A 47 6.91 16.30 14.11
C THR A 47 6.82 17.78 13.78
N LEU A 48 6.62 18.15 12.52
CA LEU A 48 6.50 19.54 12.09
C LEU A 48 5.25 20.25 12.65
N ILE A 49 4.18 19.50 12.90
CA ILE A 49 2.93 20.02 13.48
C ILE A 49 2.86 19.85 15.01
N ASP A 50 3.97 19.47 15.65
CA ASP A 50 4.11 19.30 17.10
C ASP A 50 3.10 18.32 17.73
N VAL A 51 2.75 17.26 16.98
CA VAL A 51 1.89 16.17 17.46
C VAL A 51 2.76 15.07 18.06
N GLY A 52 2.73 14.96 19.39
CA GLY A 52 3.50 13.97 20.15
C GLY A 52 3.11 12.53 19.80
N MET A 53 4.08 11.75 19.32
CA MET A 53 3.93 10.32 19.11
C MET A 53 4.06 9.57 20.44
N ASN A 54 2.99 8.88 20.85
CA ASN A 54 2.90 8.21 22.14
C ASN A 54 2.62 6.71 21.94
N LEU A 55 2.68 5.92 23.02
CA LEU A 55 2.32 4.48 22.97
C LEU A 55 0.92 4.24 22.38
N ASN A 56 0.02 5.22 22.50
CA ASN A 56 -1.33 5.14 21.99
C ASN A 56 -1.43 5.31 20.46
N THR A 57 -0.48 5.99 19.81
CA THR A 57 -0.48 6.16 18.34
C THR A 57 0.15 4.98 17.62
N LEU A 58 0.92 4.15 18.34
CA LEU A 58 1.63 3.00 17.79
C LEU A 58 0.71 1.95 17.13
N PRO A 59 -0.43 1.55 17.75
CA PRO A 59 -1.37 0.63 17.10
C PRO A 59 -1.96 1.20 15.81
N LEU A 60 -2.22 2.51 15.77
CA LEU A 60 -2.76 3.17 14.57
C LEU A 60 -1.73 3.31 13.46
N ALA A 61 -0.48 3.59 13.80
CA ALA A 61 0.61 3.56 12.84
C ALA A 61 0.73 2.16 12.22
N ALA A 62 0.63 1.09 13.03
CA ALA A 62 0.61 -0.28 12.53
C ALA A 62 -0.59 -0.57 11.61
N LEU A 63 -1.79 -0.09 11.95
CA LEU A 63 -2.99 -0.19 11.11
C LEU A 63 -2.81 0.55 9.77
N GLY A 64 -2.29 1.77 9.80
CA GLY A 64 -2.02 2.57 8.61
C GLY A 64 -0.98 1.94 7.69
N LEU A 65 0.08 1.35 8.27
CA LEU A 65 1.08 0.57 7.53
C LEU A 65 0.44 -0.65 6.86
N GLY A 66 -0.40 -1.40 7.58
CA GLY A 66 -1.12 -2.55 7.04
C GLY A 66 -1.92 -2.21 5.79
N ARG A 67 -2.72 -1.13 5.84
CA ARG A 67 -3.46 -0.66 4.66
C ARG A 67 -2.58 -0.16 3.52
N GLY A 68 -1.39 0.36 3.82
CA GLY A 68 -0.45 0.79 2.80
C GLY A 68 0.14 -0.34 1.96
N VAL A 69 0.29 -1.52 2.58
CA VAL A 69 0.69 -2.75 1.87
C VAL A 69 -0.33 -3.07 0.79
N ASP A 70 -1.63 -3.04 1.13
CA ASP A 70 -2.71 -3.42 0.22
C ASP A 70 -2.71 -2.57 -1.07
N TYR A 71 -2.48 -1.26 -0.97
CA TYR A 71 -2.41 -0.39 -2.15
C TYR A 71 -1.23 -0.75 -3.07
N SER A 72 -0.07 -1.03 -2.47
CA SER A 72 1.14 -1.37 -3.23
C SER A 72 1.03 -2.74 -3.90
N ILE A 73 0.46 -3.71 -3.18
CA ILE A 73 0.13 -5.04 -3.69
C ILE A 73 -0.85 -4.94 -4.86
N TYR A 74 -1.95 -4.21 -4.67
CA TYR A 74 -3.01 -4.10 -5.66
C TYR A 74 -2.50 -3.45 -6.95
N MET A 75 -1.68 -2.39 -6.84
CA MET A 75 -1.06 -1.78 -8.02
C MET A 75 -0.09 -2.75 -8.71
N ALA A 76 0.77 -3.44 -7.95
CA ALA A 76 1.71 -4.39 -8.52
C ALA A 76 1.01 -5.54 -9.25
N ASP A 77 -0.05 -6.11 -8.65
CA ASP A 77 -0.83 -7.19 -9.24
C ASP A 77 -1.56 -6.72 -10.51
N ARG A 78 -2.09 -5.48 -10.51
CA ARG A 78 -2.68 -4.92 -11.72
C ARG A 78 -1.67 -4.78 -12.85
N ILE A 79 -0.48 -4.26 -12.56
CA ILE A 79 0.59 -4.15 -13.57
C ILE A 79 0.92 -5.53 -14.12
N ARG A 80 0.99 -6.55 -13.25
CA ARG A 80 1.24 -7.93 -13.65
C ARG A 80 0.18 -8.45 -14.62
N ASP A 81 -1.09 -8.18 -14.34
CA ASP A 81 -2.20 -8.60 -15.19
C ASP A 81 -2.20 -7.89 -16.55
N GLU A 82 -1.87 -6.60 -16.59
CA GLU A 82 -1.71 -5.88 -17.86
C GLU A 82 -0.50 -6.39 -18.66
N MET A 83 0.58 -6.79 -17.99
CA MET A 83 1.72 -7.45 -18.65
C MET A 83 1.38 -8.84 -19.19
N ARG A 84 0.54 -9.62 -18.49
CA ARG A 84 0.03 -10.91 -18.98
C ARG A 84 -0.80 -10.77 -20.25
N ARG A 85 -1.38 -9.60 -20.49
CA ARG A 85 -2.12 -9.26 -21.71
C ARG A 85 -1.21 -8.83 -22.87
N GLY A 86 0.11 -8.95 -22.71
CA GLY A 86 1.10 -8.66 -23.74
C GLY A 86 1.63 -7.23 -23.76
N LEU A 87 1.27 -6.39 -22.79
CA LEU A 87 1.85 -5.05 -22.67
C LEU A 87 3.28 -5.13 -22.12
N ASP A 88 4.13 -4.25 -22.62
CA ASP A 88 5.46 -4.03 -22.05
C ASP A 88 5.37 -3.39 -20.66
N TYR A 89 6.49 -3.36 -19.92
CA TYR A 89 6.54 -2.77 -18.58
C TYR A 89 5.99 -1.33 -18.53
N SER A 90 6.28 -0.51 -19.55
CA SER A 90 5.83 0.88 -19.56
C SER A 90 4.35 1.00 -19.90
N GLY A 91 3.86 0.26 -20.89
CA GLY A 91 2.45 0.21 -21.26
C GLY A 91 1.59 -0.35 -20.14
N ALA A 92 2.03 -1.41 -19.49
CA ALA A 92 1.32 -2.03 -18.37
C ALA A 92 1.25 -1.09 -17.15
N ALA A 93 2.34 -0.41 -16.81
CA ALA A 93 2.36 0.60 -15.74
C ALA A 93 1.37 1.74 -16.00
N SER A 94 1.38 2.31 -17.21
CA SER A 94 0.47 3.39 -17.59
C SER A 94 -1.00 2.94 -17.61
N ARG A 95 -1.27 1.73 -18.12
CA ARG A 95 -2.63 1.19 -18.19
C ARG A 95 -3.17 0.86 -16.80
N ALA A 96 -2.34 0.28 -15.93
CA ALA A 96 -2.70 -0.02 -14.54
C ALA A 96 -2.98 1.26 -13.76
N PHE A 97 -2.18 2.31 -13.94
CA PHE A 97 -2.42 3.62 -13.31
C PHE A 97 -3.77 4.22 -13.74
N ASN A 98 -4.04 4.25 -15.05
CA ASN A 98 -5.28 4.84 -15.59
C ASN A 98 -6.55 4.06 -15.22
N THR A 99 -6.45 2.77 -14.87
CA THR A 99 -7.61 1.91 -14.56
C THR A 99 -7.75 1.68 -13.06
N SER A 100 -6.73 1.12 -12.42
CA SER A 100 -6.73 0.77 -11.01
C SER A 100 -6.16 1.86 -10.10
N GLY A 101 -5.38 2.80 -10.63
CA GLY A 101 -4.90 3.96 -9.84
C GLY A 101 -6.06 4.79 -9.31
N VAL A 102 -7.08 5.04 -10.14
CA VAL A 102 -8.30 5.73 -9.70
C VAL A 102 -9.02 4.95 -8.61
N ALA A 103 -9.10 3.61 -8.71
CA ALA A 103 -9.72 2.78 -7.67
C ALA A 103 -8.98 2.87 -6.32
N ILE A 104 -7.64 2.92 -6.34
CA ILE A 104 -6.82 3.13 -5.14
C ILE A 104 -7.09 4.49 -4.54
N ILE A 105 -7.11 5.55 -5.36
CA ILE A 105 -7.35 6.92 -4.91
C ILE A 105 -8.73 7.04 -4.27
N VAL A 106 -9.77 6.54 -4.93
CA VAL A 106 -11.14 6.58 -4.39
C VAL A 106 -11.21 5.82 -3.05
N THR A 107 -10.60 4.64 -2.97
CA THR A 107 -10.59 3.84 -1.73
C THR A 107 -9.83 4.54 -0.60
N ALA A 108 -8.71 5.18 -0.88
CA ALA A 108 -7.97 5.93 0.12
C ALA A 108 -8.76 7.17 0.58
N MET A 109 -9.38 7.89 -0.35
CA MET A 109 -10.18 9.08 -0.04
C MET A 109 -11.39 8.75 0.82
N THR A 110 -12.08 7.63 0.58
CA THR A 110 -13.21 7.21 1.44
C THR A 110 -12.79 6.85 2.86
N MET A 111 -11.51 6.50 3.08
CA MET A 111 -10.96 6.28 4.41
C MET A 111 -10.41 7.55 5.07
N ILE A 112 -9.81 8.45 4.28
CA ILE A 112 -9.18 9.68 4.76
C ILE A 112 -10.23 10.73 5.11
N LEU A 113 -11.22 10.95 4.23
CA LEU A 113 -12.20 12.03 4.40
C LEU A 113 -12.97 11.97 5.73
N PRO A 114 -13.43 10.81 6.23
CA PRO A 114 -14.10 10.73 7.53
C PRO A 114 -13.21 11.06 8.73
N LEU A 115 -11.88 11.00 8.58
CA LEU A 115 -10.92 11.28 9.65
C LEU A 115 -10.61 12.78 9.77
N LEU A 116 -10.72 13.54 8.68
CA LEU A 116 -10.41 14.97 8.67
C LEU A 116 -11.27 15.78 9.67
N PRO A 117 -12.59 15.57 9.79
CA PRO A 117 -13.40 16.27 10.77
C PRO A 117 -12.95 16.05 12.22
N TRP A 118 -12.38 14.89 12.56
CA TRP A 118 -11.94 14.62 13.93
C TRP A 118 -10.87 15.60 14.39
N TYR A 119 -10.01 16.05 13.48
CA TYR A 119 -8.97 17.02 13.82
C TYR A 119 -9.55 18.38 14.25
N PHE A 120 -10.65 18.82 13.62
CA PHE A 120 -11.24 20.13 13.87
C PHE A 120 -12.40 20.12 14.87
N LEU A 121 -13.17 19.03 14.91
CA LEU A 121 -14.42 18.94 15.68
C LEU A 121 -14.26 18.14 16.97
N SER A 122 -13.20 17.33 17.14
CA SER A 122 -13.10 16.51 18.34
C SER A 122 -12.65 17.35 19.55
N PRO A 123 -13.41 17.34 20.66
CA PRO A 123 -12.98 17.94 21.91
C PRO A 123 -11.86 17.13 22.58
N ILE A 124 -11.62 15.90 22.12
CA ILE A 124 -10.61 14.99 22.67
C ILE A 124 -9.36 15.10 21.79
N ARG A 125 -8.34 15.80 22.29
CA ARG A 125 -7.04 15.97 21.60
C ARG A 125 -6.46 14.66 21.09
N PHE A 126 -6.55 13.61 21.90
CA PHE A 126 -6.09 12.27 21.51
C PHE A 126 -6.78 11.75 20.23
N GLN A 127 -8.09 11.91 20.10
CA GLN A 127 -8.84 11.46 18.93
C GLN A 127 -8.50 12.28 17.69
N ALA A 128 -8.32 13.60 17.85
CA ALA A 128 -7.90 14.50 16.77
C ALA A 128 -6.53 14.10 16.21
N GLU A 129 -5.54 13.89 17.07
CA GLU A 129 -4.17 13.49 16.69
C GLU A 129 -4.13 12.11 16.02
N MET A 130 -4.89 11.15 16.56
CA MET A 130 -5.01 9.80 16.02
C MET A 130 -5.65 9.78 14.62
N GLY A 131 -6.71 10.56 14.42
CA GLY A 131 -7.36 10.71 13.12
C GLY A 131 -6.43 11.33 12.09
N LEU A 132 -5.69 12.37 12.48
CA LEU A 132 -4.72 13.03 11.62
C LEU A 132 -3.57 12.09 11.21
N LEU A 133 -3.03 11.32 12.17
CA LEU A 133 -2.00 10.33 11.90
C LEU A 133 -2.42 9.33 10.81
N LEU A 134 -3.61 8.75 10.98
CA LEU A 134 -4.19 7.79 10.04
C LEU A 134 -4.42 8.43 8.66
N ALA A 135 -4.93 9.65 8.62
CA ALA A 135 -5.16 10.37 7.36
C ALA A 135 -3.84 10.55 6.58
N ILE A 136 -2.79 11.02 7.27
CA ILE A 136 -1.49 11.30 6.65
C ILE A 136 -0.81 10.02 6.17
N ILE A 137 -0.77 8.97 7.00
CA ILE A 137 -0.11 7.71 6.62
C ILE A 137 -0.83 7.03 5.45
N LEU A 138 -2.17 7.05 5.42
CA LEU A 138 -2.95 6.51 4.31
C LEU A 138 -2.71 7.33 3.03
N ALA A 139 -2.62 8.65 3.13
CA ALA A 139 -2.32 9.52 2.00
C ALA A 139 -0.93 9.23 1.40
N PHE A 140 0.12 9.17 2.22
CA PHE A 140 1.46 8.85 1.73
C PHE A 140 1.57 7.45 1.16
N ASN A 141 0.92 6.46 1.79
CA ASN A 141 0.88 5.10 1.25
C ASN A 141 0.17 5.02 -0.10
N MET A 142 -0.97 5.70 -0.25
CA MET A 142 -1.67 5.82 -1.53
C MET A 142 -0.75 6.44 -2.59
N LEU A 143 -0.12 7.58 -2.28
CA LEU A 143 0.79 8.26 -3.19
C LEU A 143 1.99 7.39 -3.57
N GLY A 144 2.62 6.73 -2.61
CA GLY A 144 3.73 5.81 -2.84
C GLY A 144 3.31 4.61 -3.70
N ALA A 145 2.13 4.05 -3.46
CA ALA A 145 1.62 2.94 -4.25
C ALA A 145 1.37 3.33 -5.72
N ILE A 146 0.80 4.50 -5.99
CA ILE A 146 0.50 4.91 -7.38
C ILE A 146 1.71 5.49 -8.12
N THR A 147 2.77 5.92 -7.42
CA THR A 147 3.96 6.54 -8.02
C THR A 147 5.19 5.64 -7.99
N ILE A 148 5.60 5.19 -6.80
CA ILE A 148 6.84 4.44 -6.59
C ILE A 148 6.71 3.02 -7.13
N VAL A 149 5.58 2.33 -6.92
CA VAL A 149 5.42 0.93 -7.37
C VAL A 149 5.53 0.80 -8.88
N PRO A 150 4.79 1.56 -9.72
CA PRO A 150 4.94 1.48 -11.17
C PRO A 150 6.34 1.84 -11.65
N ALA A 151 6.95 2.88 -11.06
CA ALA A 151 8.31 3.30 -11.40
C ALA A 151 9.35 2.23 -11.05
N ALA A 152 9.27 1.64 -9.86
CA ALA A 152 10.19 0.63 -9.37
C ALA A 152 10.06 -0.68 -10.17
N ILE A 153 8.84 -1.10 -10.54
CA ILE A 153 8.63 -2.28 -11.39
C ILE A 153 9.24 -2.07 -12.78
N LYS A 154 9.09 -0.87 -13.36
CA LYS A 154 9.70 -0.52 -14.66
C LYS A 154 11.23 -0.62 -14.64
N ILE A 155 11.86 -0.20 -13.54
CA ILE A 155 13.32 -0.19 -13.38
C ILE A 155 13.86 -1.58 -13.01
N LEU A 156 13.30 -2.22 -11.98
CA LEU A 156 13.84 -3.44 -11.36
C LEU A 156 13.40 -4.74 -12.05
N LYS A 157 12.38 -4.67 -12.90
CA LYS A 157 11.84 -5.79 -13.70
C LYS A 157 11.80 -7.11 -12.92
N PRO A 158 11.03 -7.17 -11.81
CA PRO A 158 11.05 -8.30 -10.89
C PRO A 158 10.69 -9.63 -11.57
N ARG A 159 11.32 -10.72 -11.11
CA ARG A 159 10.96 -12.08 -11.56
C ARG A 159 9.47 -12.31 -11.27
N GLY A 160 8.74 -12.84 -12.26
CA GLY A 160 7.28 -12.99 -12.23
C GLY A 160 6.50 -12.00 -13.12
N PHE A 161 7.19 -10.98 -13.65
CA PHE A 161 6.66 -9.99 -14.61
C PHE A 161 7.22 -10.17 -16.03
N ASN A 162 8.16 -11.09 -16.25
CA ASN A 162 8.69 -11.39 -17.59
C ASN A 162 7.71 -12.27 -18.38
N PHE A 163 6.63 -11.68 -18.88
CA PHE A 163 5.80 -12.29 -19.91
C PHE A 163 6.36 -11.84 -21.26
N HIS A 164 7.29 -12.62 -21.81
CA HIS A 164 7.65 -12.46 -23.21
C HIS A 164 6.51 -13.09 -24.00
N GLY A 165 5.56 -12.25 -24.43
CA GLY A 165 4.75 -12.62 -25.58
C GLY A 165 5.70 -12.79 -26.75
N GLU A 166 5.85 -14.02 -27.23
CA GLU A 166 6.26 -14.27 -28.60
C GLU A 166 5.31 -13.45 -29.47
N VAL A 167 5.76 -12.29 -29.91
CA VAL A 167 5.12 -11.59 -31.02
C VAL A 167 5.33 -12.50 -32.20
N SER A 168 4.29 -13.30 -32.48
CA SER A 168 4.19 -14.18 -33.65
C SER A 168 4.61 -13.39 -34.87
N ALA A 169 5.81 -13.69 -35.36
CA ALA A 169 6.22 -13.36 -36.71
C ALA A 169 5.44 -14.30 -37.63
N THR A 170 4.31 -13.83 -38.16
CA THR A 170 3.61 -14.37 -39.34
C THR A 170 2.70 -13.29 -39.88
#